data_AF-A0A6B3E8V4-F1
#
_entry.id   AF-A0A6B3E8V4-F1
#
_cell.length_a   1.000
_cell.length_b   1.000
_cell.length_c   1.000
_cell.angle_alpha   90.00
_cell.angle_beta   90.00
_cell.angle_gamma   90.00
#
_symmetry.space_group_name_H-M   'P 1'
#
loop_
_entity.id
_entity.type
_entity.pdbx_description
1 polymer ?
#
loop_
_entity_poly.entity_id
_entity_poly.type
_entity_poly.pdbx_seq_one_letter_code
_entity_poly.pdbx_strand_id
1 'polypeptide(L)' 'AVGEGPASGPRTFRSLTTLRFTCAEPGASSFADLVAPSVDSVTLNGRALDPAEVFDGTRIALDGLAAENT' A
#
# COMPACT_ATOMS: atom_id res chain seq x y z
N ALA A 1 -21.62 9.10 -16.20
CA ALA A 1 -21.19 10.14 -17.13
C ALA A 1 -19.76 10.53 -16.77
N VAL A 2 -18.79 10.34 -17.68
CA VAL A 2 -17.42 10.83 -17.49
C VAL A 2 -17.34 12.13 -18.28
N GLY A 3 -17.11 13.24 -17.60
CA GLY A 3 -17.01 14.57 -18.22
C GLY A 3 -15.73 14.69 -19.06
N GLU A 4 -15.84 15.38 -20.19
CA GLU A 4 -14.80 15.51 -21.20
C GLU A 4 -14.04 16.83 -21.06
N GLY A 5 -12.71 16.74 -21.13
CA GLY A 5 -11.74 17.83 -21.20
C GLY A 5 -10.34 17.21 -21.33
N PRO A 6 -9.39 17.81 -22.09
CA PRO A 6 -8.10 17.19 -22.31
C PRO A 6 -7.32 17.22 -20.98
N ALA A 7 -7.29 16.08 -20.30
CA ALA A 7 -6.39 15.90 -19.17
C ALA A 7 -4.97 15.82 -19.74
N SER A 8 -4.28 16.95 -19.82
CA SER A 8 -2.84 16.97 -20.07
C SER A 8 -2.15 16.49 -18.80
N GLY A 9 -2.21 15.18 -18.56
CA GLY A 9 -1.64 14.53 -17.39
C GLY A 9 -2.11 13.07 -17.26
N PRO A 10 -1.27 12.18 -16.70
CA PRO A 10 -1.67 10.80 -16.42
C PRO A 10 -2.89 10.80 -15.49
N ARG A 11 -3.93 10.07 -15.88
CA ARG A 11 -5.11 9.86 -15.04
C ARG A 11 -4.82 8.73 -14.07
N THR A 12 -5.02 8.96 -12.77
CA THR A 12 -4.97 7.92 -11.75
C THR A 12 -6.36 7.31 -11.54
N PHE A 13 -6.39 6.00 -11.29
CA PHE A 13 -7.60 5.32 -10.83
C PHE A 13 -7.42 4.95 -9.36
N ARG A 14 -8.47 5.16 -8.56
CA ARG A 14 -8.47 4.65 -7.20
C ARG A 14 -8.48 3.12 -7.26
N SER A 15 -7.51 2.51 -6.59
CA SER A 15 -7.37 1.06 -6.50
C SER A 15 -7.43 0.61 -5.05
N LEU A 16 -7.96 -0.58 -4.83
CA LEU A 16 -7.88 -1.29 -3.55
C LEU A 16 -7.27 -2.65 -3.82
N THR A 17 -6.17 -2.96 -3.13
CA THR A 17 -5.44 -4.22 -3.25
C THR A 17 -5.32 -4.84 -1.87
N THR A 18 -5.57 -6.15 -1.78
CA THR A 18 -5.31 -6.94 -0.57
C THR A 18 -4.25 -7.99 -0.89
N LEU A 19 -3.17 -8.00 -0.11
CA LEU A 19 -2.10 -8.99 -0.22
C LEU A 19 -2.31 -10.04 0.88
N ARG A 20 -2.11 -11.32 0.56
CA ARG A 20 -2.11 -12.39 1.56
C ARG A 20 -0.84 -13.19 1.43
N PHE A 21 -0.08 -13.30 2.51
CA PHE A 21 1.20 -13.99 2.50
C PHE A 21 1.56 -14.51 3.88
N THR A 22 2.44 -15.50 3.94
CA THR A 22 2.97 -16.04 5.20
C THR A 22 4.34 -15.44 5.51
N CYS A 23 4.71 -15.39 6.80
CA CYS A 23 6.04 -15.00 7.25
C CYS A 23 6.72 -16.19 7.93
N ALA A 24 7.93 -16.53 7.50
CA ALA A 24 8.71 -17.61 8.11
C ALA A 24 9.22 -17.25 9.51
N GLU A 25 9.40 -15.95 9.78
CA GLU A 25 9.95 -15.42 11.03
C GLU A 25 9.03 -14.32 11.59
N PRO A 26 7.98 -14.67 12.36
CA PRO A 26 7.08 -13.68 12.93
C PRO A 26 7.81 -12.62 13.77
N GLY A 27 7.41 -11.36 13.61
CA GLY A 27 8.06 -10.18 14.18
C GLY A 27 9.06 -9.51 13.24
N ALA A 28 9.45 -10.16 12.13
CA ALA A 28 10.33 -9.58 11.12
C ALA A 28 9.69 -8.37 10.41
N SER A 29 10.56 -7.58 9.76
CA SER A 29 10.19 -6.48 8.87
C SER A 29 10.38 -6.87 7.40
N SER A 30 9.57 -6.30 6.53
CA SER A 30 9.68 -6.41 5.08
C SER A 30 9.10 -5.15 4.41
N PHE A 31 8.86 -5.22 3.11
CA PHE A 31 8.22 -4.15 2.35
C PHE A 31 7.35 -4.71 1.23
N ALA A 32 6.41 -3.90 0.75
CA ALA A 32 5.71 -4.12 -0.51
C ALA A 32 6.11 -3.03 -1.50
N ASP A 33 6.57 -3.43 -2.69
CA ASP A 33 6.79 -2.48 -3.79
C ASP A 33 5.44 -1.97 -4.31
N LEU A 34 5.29 -0.64 -4.35
CA LEU A 34 4.13 0.06 -4.87
C LEU A 34 4.58 1.36 -5.55
N VAL A 35 4.61 1.35 -6.88
CA VAL A 35 4.84 2.56 -7.66
C VAL A 35 3.50 3.28 -7.83
N ALA A 36 3.27 4.30 -7.02
CA ALA A 36 2.06 5.12 -7.06
C ALA A 36 2.38 6.58 -6.69
N PRO A 37 1.63 7.58 -7.21
CA PRO A 37 1.83 8.98 -6.83
C PRO A 37 1.53 9.27 -5.35
N SER A 38 0.61 8.52 -4.75
CA SER A 38 0.19 8.67 -3.36
C SER A 38 -0.53 7.42 -2.86
N VAL A 39 -0.60 7.26 -1.54
CA VAL A 39 -1.37 6.21 -0.87
C VAL A 39 -2.35 6.87 0.10
N ASP A 40 -3.64 6.55 -0.05
CA ASP A 40 -4.70 7.11 0.81
C ASP A 40 -4.79 6.41 2.17
N SER A 41 -4.52 5.10 2.23
CA SER A 41 -4.61 4.30 3.45
C SER A 41 -3.81 3.00 3.35
N VAL A 42 -3.24 2.55 4.46
CA VAL A 42 -2.60 1.23 4.59
C VAL A 42 -3.13 0.53 5.85
N THR A 43 -3.45 -0.75 5.73
CA THR A 43 -3.77 -1.62 6.87
C THR A 43 -2.93 -2.88 6.81
N LEU A 44 -2.36 -3.29 7.94
CA LEU A 44 -1.65 -4.55 8.11
C LEU A 44 -2.30 -5.33 9.25
N ASN A 45 -2.90 -6.48 8.94
CA ASN A 45 -3.57 -7.35 9.92
C ASN A 45 -4.66 -6.60 10.71
N GLY A 46 -5.40 -5.73 10.01
CA GLY A 46 -6.43 -4.87 10.60
C GLY A 46 -5.90 -3.64 11.36
N ARG A 47 -4.58 -3.50 11.55
CA ARG A 47 -3.96 -2.30 12.13
C ARG A 47 -3.75 -1.25 11.04
N ALA A 48 -4.32 -0.07 11.23
CA ALA A 48 -4.03 1.08 10.37
C ALA A 48 -2.58 1.54 10.55
N LEU A 49 -1.89 1.83 9.44
CA LEU A 49 -0.57 2.45 9.41
C LEU A 49 -0.72 3.87 8.83
N ASP A 50 0.10 4.81 9.28
CA ASP A 50 0.15 6.15 8.69
C ASP A 50 0.91 6.11 7.36
N PRO A 51 0.26 6.38 6.20
CA PRO A 51 0.95 6.41 4.92
C PRO A 51 2.11 7.40 4.87
N ALA A 52 2.05 8.50 5.63
CA ALA A 52 3.13 9.48 5.69
C ALA A 52 4.40 8.93 6.37
N GLU A 53 4.26 7.90 7.21
CA GLU A 53 5.38 7.24 7.88
C GLU A 53 5.90 6.03 7.09
N VAL A 54 5.00 5.26 6.46
CA VAL A 54 5.36 3.95 5.88
C VAL A 54 5.57 3.96 4.36
N PHE A 55 5.10 4.98 3.63
CA PHE A 55 5.23 5.04 2.17
C PHE A 55 6.34 6.02 1.74
N ASP A 56 7.38 5.50 1.10
CA ASP A 56 8.54 6.30 0.69
C ASP A 56 8.43 6.90 -0.73
N GLY A 57 7.28 6.71 -1.39
CA GLY A 57 7.05 7.08 -2.80
C GLY A 57 7.13 5.90 -3.77
N THR A 58 7.71 4.78 -3.36
CA THR A 58 7.82 3.56 -4.18
C THR A 58 7.59 2.25 -3.41
N ARG A 59 7.63 2.28 -2.08
CA ARG A 59 7.48 1.13 -1.20
C ARG A 59 6.68 1.45 0.03
N ILE A 60 5.98 0.44 0.53
CA ILE A 60 5.33 0.44 1.84
C ILE A 60 6.17 -0.41 2.79
N ALA A 61 6.68 0.19 3.87
CA ALA A 61 7.34 -0.55 4.94
C ALA A 61 6.33 -1.36 5.77
N LEU A 62 6.67 -2.62 6.07
CA LEU A 62 5.82 -3.56 6.80
C LEU A 62 6.60 -4.14 7.99
N ASP A 63 6.38 -3.57 9.16
CA ASP A 63 7.02 -4.02 10.40
C ASP A 63 6.10 -4.91 11.25
N GLY A 64 6.71 -5.83 11.99
CA GLY A 64 6.02 -6.68 12.96
C GLY A 64 5.07 -7.67 12.29
N LEU A 65 5.55 -8.36 11.25
CA LEU A 65 4.76 -9.34 10.50
C LEU A 65 4.29 -10.49 11.40
N ALA A 66 3.05 -10.94 11.19
CA ALA A 66 2.53 -12.17 11.81
C ALA A 66 2.87 -13.40 10.94
N ALA A 67 2.60 -14.61 11.44
CA ALA A 67 2.79 -15.83 10.65
C ALA A 67 1.94 -15.84 9.36
N GLU A 68 0.76 -15.22 9.40
CA GLU A 68 -0.13 -14.96 8.27
C GLU A 68 -0.45 -13.47 8.24
N ASN A 69 -0.39 -12.85 7.05
CA ASN A 69 -0.61 -11.42 6.89
C ASN A 69 -1.67 -11.09 5.85
N THR A 70 -2.44 -10.03 6.11
CA THR A 70 -3.47 -9.47 5.23
C THR A 70 -3.42 -7.95 5.20
#